data_AF-V5CA65-F1
#
_entry.id   AF-V5CA65-F1
#
_cell.length_a   1.000
_cell.length_b   1.000
_cell.length_c   1.000
_cell.angle_alpha   90.00
_cell.angle_beta   90.00
_cell.angle_gamma   90.00
#
_symmetry.space_group_name_H-M   'P 1'
#
loop_
_entity.id
_entity.type
_entity.pdbx_description
1 polymer ?
#
loop_
_entity_poly.entity_id
_entity_poly.type
_entity_poly.pdbx_seq_one_letter_code
_entity_poly.pdbx_strand_id
1 'polypeptide(L)'
;MDTYENIKTGMVLCDGERKGGYAFTCRGQVYTCKGCGNTGCRQAKEDACSKQAFSVTFQCLSCGAIGQQETATLDYTQTQAWLNPSEDAHAG
;
A
#
# COMPACT_ATOMS: atom_id res chain seq x y z
N MET A 1 -11.47 -6.03 24.28
CA MET A 1 -11.28 -7.25 23.46
C MET A 1 -11.54 -6.84 22.03
N ASP A 2 -10.49 -6.55 21.26
CA ASP A 2 -10.63 -6.29 19.84
C ASP A 2 -11.18 -7.54 19.17
N THR A 3 -12.41 -7.45 18.66
CA THR A 3 -13.14 -8.54 18.01
C THR A 3 -12.44 -8.91 16.72
N TYR A 4 -12.45 -10.21 16.39
CA TYR A 4 -11.80 -10.85 15.23
C TYR A 4 -12.02 -10.13 13.88
N GLU A 5 -13.10 -9.35 13.75
CA GLU A 5 -13.39 -8.50 12.58
C GLU A 5 -12.39 -7.34 12.39
N ASN A 6 -11.81 -6.79 13.47
CA ASN A 6 -10.78 -5.74 13.38
C ASN A 6 -9.42 -6.27 12.88
N ILE A 7 -9.23 -7.59 12.83
CA ILE A 7 -8.00 -8.22 12.35
C ILE A 7 -7.99 -8.31 10.81
N LYS A 8 -9.13 -8.11 10.14
CA LYS A 8 -9.25 -8.14 8.67
C LYS A 8 -8.85 -6.81 8.00
N THR A 9 -7.92 -6.05 8.55
CA THR A 9 -7.33 -4.91 7.81
C THR A 9 -6.54 -5.41 6.61
N GLY A 10 -7.06 -5.18 5.40
CA GLY A 10 -6.36 -5.48 4.17
C GLY A 10 -5.13 -4.59 4.03
N MET A 11 -3.95 -5.18 3.91
CA MET A 11 -2.74 -4.39 3.65
C MET A 11 -2.82 -3.82 2.23
N VAL A 12 -2.60 -2.51 2.06
CA VAL A 12 -2.42 -1.93 0.73
C VAL A 12 -1.06 -2.40 0.21
N LEU A 13 -1.09 -3.16 -0.90
CA LEU A 13 0.11 -3.56 -1.62
C LEU A 13 0.49 -2.49 -2.64
N CYS A 14 1.79 -2.34 -2.86
CA CYS A 14 2.31 -1.45 -3.88
C CYS A 14 1.95 -1.96 -5.28
N ASP A 15 1.57 -1.04 -6.14
CA ASP A 15 1.33 -1.25 -7.57
C ASP A 15 2.47 -0.68 -8.44
N GLY A 16 3.58 -0.26 -7.80
CA GLY A 16 4.76 0.22 -8.51
C GLY A 16 5.43 -0.87 -9.35
N GLU A 17 6.16 -0.47 -10.38
CA GLU A 17 6.89 -1.38 -11.27
C GLU A 17 8.38 -1.33 -10.97
N ARG A 18 9.07 -2.45 -11.17
CA ARG A 18 10.53 -2.50 -11.06
C ARG A 18 11.15 -1.65 -12.15
N LYS A 19 12.04 -0.73 -11.77
CA LYS A 19 12.85 0.02 -12.72
C LYS A 19 13.87 -0.92 -13.37
N GLY A 20 14.03 -0.83 -14.70
CA GLY A 20 14.98 -1.66 -15.46
C GLY A 20 14.34 -2.70 -16.39
N GLY A 21 13.07 -2.55 -16.76
CA GLY A 21 12.49 -3.24 -17.92
C GLY A 21 11.88 -4.63 -17.65
N TYR A 22 11.89 -5.10 -16.41
CA TYR A 22 11.16 -6.31 -16.03
C TYR A 22 9.76 -5.94 -15.54
N ALA A 23 8.72 -6.44 -16.22
CA ALA A 23 7.30 -6.19 -15.92
C ALA A 23 6.80 -6.90 -14.63
N PHE A 24 7.62 -6.96 -13.59
CA PHE A 24 7.23 -7.50 -12.29
C PHE A 24 6.80 -6.36 -11.37
N THR A 25 5.60 -6.49 -10.82
CA THR A 25 5.09 -5.59 -9.79
C THR A 25 5.99 -5.62 -8.56
N CYS A 26 6.26 -4.45 -8.01
CA CYS A 26 6.92 -4.29 -6.74
C CYS A 26 6.01 -4.77 -5.63
N ARG A 27 6.41 -5.84 -4.94
CA ARG A 27 5.69 -6.32 -3.76
C ARG A 27 6.19 -5.57 -2.54
N GLY A 28 5.27 -4.97 -1.80
CA GLY A 28 5.59 -4.26 -0.56
C GLY A 28 4.36 -3.56 -0.01
N GLN A 29 4.32 -3.40 1.31
CA GLN A 29 3.27 -2.63 1.97
C GLN A 29 3.47 -1.14 1.68
N VAL A 30 2.36 -0.43 1.44
CA VAL A 30 2.35 1.02 1.26
C VAL A 30 2.30 1.70 2.64
N TYR A 31 3.09 2.77 2.76
CA TYR A 31 3.10 3.63 3.94
C TYR A 31 3.00 5.09 3.53
N THR A 32 2.53 5.92 4.46
CA THR A 32 2.51 7.39 4.36
C THR A 32 3.51 7.99 5.35
N CYS A 33 4.31 8.96 4.91
CA CYS A 33 5.25 9.65 5.78
C CYS A 33 4.54 10.78 6.54
N LYS A 34 4.55 10.74 7.87
CA LYS A 34 3.98 11.80 8.72
C LYS A 34 4.73 13.12 8.63
N GLY A 35 6.01 13.09 8.22
CA GLY A 35 6.85 14.29 8.10
C GLY A 35 6.62 15.12 6.84
N CYS A 36 6.24 14.49 5.72
CA CYS A 36 6.06 15.20 4.44
C CYS A 36 4.82 14.79 3.63
N GLY A 37 4.03 13.83 4.11
CA GLY A 37 2.86 13.31 3.41
C GLY A 37 3.17 12.37 2.24
N ASN A 38 4.45 12.11 1.93
CA ASN A 38 4.79 11.23 0.82
C ASN A 38 4.33 9.79 1.07
N THR A 39 3.68 9.18 0.07
CA THR A 39 3.10 7.84 0.16
C THR A 39 3.72 6.91 -0.88
N GLY A 40 4.05 5.70 -0.47
CA GLY A 40 4.60 4.69 -1.37
C GLY A 40 5.12 3.45 -0.65
N CYS A 41 5.68 2.51 -1.39
CA CYS A 41 6.15 1.28 -0.81
C CYS A 41 7.49 1.41 -0.08
N ARG A 42 7.64 0.53 0.90
CA ARG A 42 8.93 0.13 1.45
C ARG A 42 9.57 -0.92 0.54
N GLN A 43 10.83 -0.71 0.16
CA GLN A 43 11.59 -1.65 -0.65
C GLN A 43 13.00 -1.87 -0.10
N ALA A 44 13.55 -3.05 -0.41
CA ALA A 44 14.90 -3.45 -0.02
C ALA A 44 15.98 -2.59 -0.66
N LYS A 45 15.84 -2.41 -1.98
CA LYS A 45 16.75 -1.66 -2.81
C LYS A 45 16.16 -0.29 -3.07
N GLU A 46 16.95 0.76 -2.84
CA GLU A 46 16.56 2.13 -3.15
C GLU A 46 16.45 2.35 -4.66
N ASP A 47 15.48 3.17 -5.03
CA ASP A 47 15.10 3.48 -6.41
C ASP A 47 14.76 2.25 -7.27
N ALA A 48 14.47 1.10 -6.66
CA ALA A 48 14.17 -0.12 -7.41
C ALA A 48 12.75 -0.13 -7.97
N CYS A 49 11.86 0.69 -7.43
CA CYS A 49 10.43 0.70 -7.74
C CYS A 49 9.94 2.12 -8.02
N SER A 50 9.10 2.28 -9.04
CA SER A 50 8.56 3.59 -9.45
C SER A 50 7.73 4.31 -8.37
N LYS A 51 7.20 3.57 -7.40
CA LYS A 51 6.41 4.10 -6.27
C LYS A 51 7.05 3.80 -4.90
N GLN A 52 8.37 3.72 -4.84
CA GLN A 52 9.08 3.59 -3.57
C GLN A 52 9.08 4.92 -2.81
N ALA A 53 8.60 4.90 -1.56
CA ALA A 53 8.70 6.04 -0.66
C ALA A 53 9.64 5.80 0.52
N PHE A 54 9.93 4.52 0.83
CA PHE A 54 10.72 4.16 2.02
C PHE A 54 11.82 3.14 1.71
N SER A 55 12.94 3.30 2.42
CA SER A 55 13.98 2.27 2.53
C SER A 55 13.61 1.19 3.55
N VAL A 56 14.43 0.14 3.68
CA VAL A 56 14.23 -0.91 4.70
C VAL A 56 14.30 -0.39 6.13
N THR A 57 14.99 0.71 6.38
CA THR A 57 15.13 1.32 7.71
C THR A 57 14.01 2.30 8.03
N PHE A 58 12.95 2.37 7.19
CA PHE A 58 11.87 3.34 7.30
C PHE A 58 12.33 4.81 7.19
N GLN A 59 13.43 5.05 6.49
CA GLN A 59 13.77 6.38 6.03
C GLN A 59 12.87 6.75 4.84
N CYS A 60 12.19 7.89 4.93
CA CYS A 60 11.44 8.45 3.81
C CYS A 60 12.42 9.01 2.77
N LEU A 61 12.32 8.53 1.53
CA LEU A 61 13.20 8.96 0.44
C LEU A 61 12.91 10.38 -0.07
N SER A 62 11.76 10.96 0.29
CA SER A 62 11.38 12.31 -0.11
C SER A 62 11.92 13.39 0.83
N CYS A 63 11.87 13.18 2.16
CA CYS A 63 12.26 14.20 3.14
C CYS A 63 13.36 13.76 4.12
N GLY A 64 13.78 12.49 4.08
CA GLY A 64 14.81 11.94 4.98
C GLY A 64 14.33 11.60 6.39
N ALA A 65 13.05 11.84 6.75
CA ALA A 65 12.53 11.49 8.06
C ALA A 65 12.61 9.97 8.31
N ILE A 66 13.02 9.58 9.52
CA ILE A 66 13.16 8.17 9.93
C ILE A 66 12.13 7.85 11.00
N GLY A 67 11.46 6.71 10.89
CA GLY A 67 10.50 6.24 11.90
C GLY A 67 9.16 6.98 11.91
N GLN A 68 8.89 7.80 10.90
CA GLN A 68 7.67 8.62 10.76
C GLN A 68 6.72 8.03 9.71
N GLN A 69 6.48 6.72 9.75
CA GLN A 69 5.60 6.01 8.81
C GLN A 69 4.24 5.68 9.44
N GLU A 70 3.22 5.65 8.59
CA GLU A 70 1.89 5.12 8.90
C GLU A 70 1.50 4.10 7.85
N THR A 71 0.94 2.97 8.28
CA THR A 71 0.52 1.90 7.37
C THR A 71 -0.71 2.32 6.59
N ALA A 72 -0.66 2.19 5.26
CA ALA A 72 -1.87 2.29 4.46
C ALA A 72 -2.68 0.99 4.58
N THR A 73 -3.88 1.09 5.13
CA THR A 73 -4.84 -0.01 5.24
C THR A 73 -5.98 0.20 4.25
N LEU A 74 -6.37 -0.86 3.55
CA LEU A 74 -7.66 -0.89 2.86
C LEU A 74 -8.75 -1.00 3.92
N ASP A 75 -9.73 -0.10 3.84
CA ASP A 75 -10.96 -0.30 4.58
C ASP A 75 -11.65 -1.56 4.03
N TYR A 76 -11.76 -2.59 4.87
CA TYR A 76 -12.34 -3.88 4.48
C TYR A 76 -13.80 -3.72 4.01
N THR A 77 -14.52 -2.71 4.50
CA THR A 77 -15.89 -2.41 4.05
C THR A 77 -15.95 -2.02 2.57
N GLN A 78 -14.92 -1.34 2.04
CA GLN A 78 -14.82 -1.00 0.63
C GLN A 78 -14.44 -2.21 -0.25
N THR A 79 -13.73 -3.19 0.32
CA THR A 79 -13.28 -4.38 -0.43
C THR A 79 -14.42 -5.38 -0.64
N GLN A 80 -15.41 -5.44 0.26
CA GLN A 80 -16.59 -6.29 0.08
C GLN A 80 -17.48 -5.87 -1.10
N ALA A 81 -17.50 -4.58 -1.46
CA ALA A 81 -18.28 -4.10 -2.62
C ALA A 81 -17.75 -4.64 -3.97
N TRP A 82 -16.45 -4.96 -4.05
CA TRP A 82 -15.84 -5.58 -5.24
C TRP A 82 -15.97 -7.11 -5.25
N LEU A 83 -16.00 -7.74 -4.07
CA LEU A 83 -16.08 -9.20 -3.93
C LEU A 83 -17.52 -9.71 -4.03
N ASN A 84 -18.51 -8.87 -3.72
CA ASN A 84 -19.92 -9.12 -4.00
C ASN A 84 -20.42 -8.04 -4.96
N PRO A 85 -20.16 -8.15 -6.28
CA PRO A 85 -20.98 -7.41 -7.22
C PRO A 85 -22.41 -7.86 -6.98
N SER A 86 -23.27 -6.98 -6.46
CA SER A 86 -24.70 -7.21 -6.48
C SER A 86 -25.07 -7.55 -7.92
N GLU A 87 -25.84 -8.62 -8.07
CA GLU A 87 -26.39 -9.08 -9.35
C GLU A 87 -27.40 -8.06 -9.89
N ASP A 88 -26.96 -6.84 -10.21
CA ASP A 88 -27.76 -5.87 -10.96
C ASP A 88 -27.57 -6.13 -12.46
N ALA A 89 -27.86 -7.37 -12.85
CA ALA A 89 -28.07 -7.76 -14.23
C ALA A 89 -29.58 -7.94 -14.47
N HIS A 90 -30.18 -6.90 -15.07
CA HIS A 90 -31.38 -6.97 -15.91
C HIS A 90 -32.72 -7.26 -15.20
N ALA A 91 -33.45 -6.19 -14.91
CA ALA A 91 -34.92 -6.19 -14.99
C ALA A 91 -35.35 -5.05 -15.92
N GLY A 92 -35.39 -5.36 -17.21
CA GLY A 92 -36.23 -4.67 -18.19
C GLY A 92 -37.41 -5.57 -18.52
#